data_AF-A0A7N2M2P6-F1
#
_entry.id   AF-A0A7N2M2P6-F1
#
_cell.length_a   1.000
_cell.length_b   1.000
_cell.length_c   1.000
_cell.angle_alpha   90.00
_cell.angle_beta   90.00
_cell.angle_gamma   90.00
#
_symmetry.space_group_name_H-M   'P 1'
#
loop_
_entity.id
_entity.type
_entity.pdbx_description
1 polymer ?
#
loop_
_entity_poly.entity_id
_entity_poly.type
_entity_poly.pdbx_seq_one_letter_code
_entity_poly.pdbx_strand_id
1 'polypeptide(L)'
;MSVTGQGLDHSMGIWTLGGECGVLVETMFYVPAENRANFWYSTDYGMFHFCIADTEHDWREGIEQYKFIENCLASVDRQKQPWLIFLAHQVLDYSSSISYAIEGSFKEPMGRESLQNYQNW
;
A
#
# COMPACT_ATOMS: atom_id res chain seq x y z
N MET A 1 35.69 1.11 -18.98
CA MET A 1 34.30 0.62 -18.98
C MET A 1 33.66 1.14 -17.71
N SER A 2 32.89 2.22 -17.81
CA SER A 2 32.11 2.76 -16.70
C SER A 2 30.75 2.08 -16.75
N VAL A 3 30.44 1.25 -15.77
CA VAL A 3 29.08 0.75 -15.58
C VAL A 3 28.33 1.91 -14.92
N THR A 4 27.49 2.58 -15.71
CA THR A 4 26.49 3.52 -15.21
C THR A 4 25.62 2.78 -14.22
N GLY A 5 25.64 3.22 -12.95
CA GLY A 5 24.83 2.66 -11.88
C GLY A 5 23.36 2.73 -12.26
N GLN A 6 22.76 1.57 -12.47
CA GLN A 6 21.32 1.42 -12.32
C GLN A 6 21.01 1.77 -10.86
N GLY A 7 20.16 2.78 -10.65
CA GLY A 7 19.69 3.14 -9.32
C GLY A 7 19.13 1.90 -8.67
N LEU A 8 19.77 1.47 -7.59
CA LEU A 8 19.29 0.38 -6.76
C LEU A 8 17.98 0.88 -6.13
N ASP A 9 16.91 0.13 -6.35
CA ASP A 9 15.64 0.28 -5.65
C ASP A 9 15.89 -0.06 -4.17
N HIS A 10 16.00 0.96 -3.33
CA HIS A 10 16.42 0.82 -1.94
C HIS A 10 15.28 0.42 -0.98
N SER A 11 14.03 0.26 -1.44
CA SER A 11 12.86 0.12 -0.54
C SER A 11 12.40 -1.32 -0.25
N MET A 12 12.62 -2.32 -1.10
CA MET A 12 12.10 -3.69 -0.86
C MET A 12 13.21 -4.73 -0.63
N GLY A 13 13.83 -4.63 0.54
CA GLY A 13 14.82 -5.59 1.04
C GLY A 13 15.13 -5.39 2.52
N ILE A 14 14.12 -4.99 3.30
CA ILE A 14 14.32 -4.53 4.67
C ILE A 14 14.37 -5.73 5.63
N TRP A 15 15.45 -5.84 6.42
CA TRP A 15 15.60 -6.83 7.50
C TRP A 15 14.69 -6.57 8.71
N THR A 16 13.73 -5.63 8.63
CA THR A 16 12.83 -5.22 9.74
C THR A 16 11.96 -6.36 10.24
N LEU A 17 11.68 -7.34 9.38
CA LEU A 17 10.94 -8.53 9.74
C LEU A 17 11.76 -9.54 10.58
N GLY A 18 13.07 -9.30 10.81
CA GLY A 18 13.88 -10.17 11.67
C GLY A 18 13.99 -11.63 11.20
N GLY A 19 13.73 -11.90 9.90
CA GLY A 19 13.66 -13.24 9.33
C GLY A 19 12.27 -13.89 9.35
N GLU A 20 11.24 -13.20 9.81
CA GLU A 20 9.87 -13.73 9.86
C GLU A 20 9.18 -13.75 8.49
N CYS A 21 9.58 -12.86 7.58
CA CYS A 21 9.07 -12.79 6.20
C CYS A 21 7.53 -12.80 6.10
N GLY A 22 6.83 -12.18 7.07
CA GLY A 22 5.38 -12.09 7.12
C GLY A 22 4.65 -13.31 7.69
N VAL A 23 5.33 -14.46 7.84
CA VAL A 23 4.71 -15.75 8.22
C VAL A 23 3.94 -15.67 9.54
N LEU A 24 4.47 -14.95 10.53
CA LEU A 24 3.79 -14.79 11.82
C LEU A 24 2.50 -13.97 11.68
N VAL A 25 2.54 -12.84 10.99
CA VAL A 25 1.39 -11.95 10.82
C VAL A 25 0.28 -12.62 10.02
N GLU A 26 0.60 -13.28 8.90
CA GLU A 26 -0.40 -13.96 8.06
C GLU A 26 -1.04 -15.20 8.73
N THR A 27 -0.33 -15.82 9.69
CA THR A 27 -0.77 -17.04 10.36
C THR A 27 -1.53 -16.73 11.65
N MET A 28 -1.06 -15.75 12.44
CA MET A 28 -1.66 -15.43 13.74
C MET A 28 -2.93 -14.60 13.61
N PHE A 29 -3.02 -13.72 12.62
CA PHE A 29 -4.16 -12.84 12.43
C PHE A 29 -4.95 -13.21 11.19
N TYR A 30 -6.26 -13.28 11.35
CA TYR A 30 -7.15 -13.49 10.22
C TYR A 30 -7.56 -12.16 9.60
N VAL A 31 -7.42 -12.06 8.28
CA VAL A 31 -7.96 -10.99 7.46
C VAL A 31 -8.68 -11.60 6.25
N PRO A 32 -9.74 -10.96 5.73
CA PRO A 32 -10.52 -11.47 4.60
C PRO A 32 -9.84 -11.20 3.24
N ALA A 33 -8.53 -11.46 3.13
CA ALA A 33 -7.80 -11.36 1.87
C ALA A 33 -8.02 -12.62 1.02
N GLU A 34 -8.12 -12.48 -0.31
CA GLU A 34 -8.20 -13.61 -1.24
C GLU A 34 -6.96 -14.52 -1.12
N ASN A 35 -5.79 -13.89 -1.00
CA ASN A 35 -4.53 -14.54 -0.64
C ASN A 35 -3.95 -13.83 0.59
N ARG A 36 -3.89 -14.53 1.73
CA ARG A 36 -3.39 -13.94 2.99
C ARG A 36 -1.91 -13.58 2.95
N ALA A 37 -1.12 -14.21 2.07
CA ALA A 37 0.29 -13.85 1.88
C ALA A 37 0.46 -12.48 1.22
N ASN A 38 -0.55 -12.01 0.49
CA ASN A 38 -0.56 -10.70 -0.16
C ASN A 38 -1.02 -9.58 0.81
N PHE A 39 -1.77 -9.94 1.86
CA PHE A 39 -2.22 -9.05 2.95
C PHE A 39 -3.05 -7.79 2.58
N TRP A 40 -3.39 -7.58 1.30
CA TRP A 40 -4.36 -6.55 0.89
C TRP A 40 -5.79 -7.11 0.83
N TYR A 41 -6.76 -6.33 1.31
CA TYR A 41 -8.17 -6.75 1.38
C TYR A 41 -9.11 -5.57 1.58
N SER A 42 -10.40 -5.79 1.34
CA SER A 42 -11.46 -4.83 1.67
C SER A 42 -12.33 -5.35 2.80
N THR A 43 -12.92 -4.45 3.56
CA THR A 43 -13.90 -4.81 4.60
C THR A 43 -14.86 -3.67 4.85
N ASP A 44 -16.06 -4.02 5.32
CA ASP A 44 -17.13 -3.06 5.58
C ASP A 44 -17.47 -3.02 7.08
N TYR A 45 -17.84 -1.83 7.55
CA TYR A 45 -18.43 -1.66 8.87
C TYR A 45 -19.49 -0.55 8.84
N GLY A 46 -20.78 -0.94 8.81
CA GLY A 46 -21.88 0.03 8.73
C GLY A 46 -21.77 0.91 7.49
N MET A 47 -21.55 2.21 7.69
CA MET A 47 -21.42 3.21 6.60
C MET A 47 -19.98 3.35 6.06
N PHE A 48 -19.04 2.57 6.59
CA PHE A 48 -17.62 2.63 6.23
C PHE A 48 -17.23 1.48 5.30
N HIS A 49 -16.47 1.82 4.25
CA HIS A 49 -15.80 0.89 3.36
C HIS A 49 -14.29 1.12 3.46
N PHE A 50 -13.54 0.06 3.77
CA PHE A 50 -12.10 0.11 3.95
C PHE A 50 -11.40 -0.63 2.82
N CYS A 51 -10.42 0.01 2.19
CA CYS A 51 -9.46 -0.60 1.28
C CYS A 51 -8.09 -0.63 1.96
N ILE A 52 -7.59 -1.82 2.29
CA ILE A 52 -6.32 -2.03 2.98
C ILE A 52 -5.29 -2.48 1.94
N ALA A 53 -4.23 -1.70 1.78
CA ALA A 53 -3.07 -2.03 0.95
C ALA A 53 -1.91 -2.53 1.82
N ASP A 54 -1.10 -3.42 1.25
CA ASP A 54 0.18 -3.85 1.79
C ASP A 54 1.34 -3.11 1.11
N THR A 55 2.06 -2.33 1.89
CA THR A 55 3.20 -1.54 1.41
C THR A 55 4.53 -2.31 1.43
N GLU A 56 4.54 -3.58 1.81
CA GLU A 56 5.73 -4.44 1.66
C GLU A 56 5.77 -5.14 0.29
N HIS A 57 4.67 -5.07 -0.48
CA HIS A 57 4.59 -5.48 -1.88
C HIS A 57 4.40 -4.26 -2.80
N ASP A 58 4.78 -4.39 -4.08
CA ASP A 58 4.60 -3.32 -5.07
C ASP A 58 3.14 -2.86 -5.15
N TRP A 59 2.90 -1.56 -5.30
CA TRP A 59 1.57 -0.93 -5.39
C TRP A 59 1.39 -0.10 -6.67
N ARG A 60 2.41 -0.05 -7.55
CA ARG A 60 2.44 0.83 -8.73
C ARG A 60 1.49 0.37 -9.83
N GLU A 61 1.18 1.25 -10.76
CA GLU A 61 0.26 0.94 -11.86
C GLU A 61 0.68 -0.34 -12.65
N GLY A 62 -0.30 -1.21 -12.93
CA GLY A 62 -0.14 -2.42 -13.74
C GLY A 62 0.09 -3.72 -12.97
N ILE A 63 0.44 -3.65 -11.69
CA ILE A 63 0.63 -4.82 -10.82
C ILE A 63 -0.71 -5.31 -10.20
N GLU A 64 -0.69 -6.46 -9.51
CA GLU A 64 -1.89 -7.10 -8.95
C GLU A 64 -2.60 -6.26 -7.87
N GLN A 65 -1.88 -5.87 -6.81
CA GLN A 65 -2.37 -4.97 -5.77
C GLN A 65 -2.96 -3.64 -6.31
N TYR A 66 -2.40 -3.03 -7.35
CA TYR A 66 -2.98 -1.81 -7.95
C TYR A 66 -4.38 -2.09 -8.51
N LYS A 67 -4.57 -3.22 -9.21
CA LYS A 67 -5.89 -3.64 -9.71
C LYS A 67 -6.86 -3.94 -8.58
N PHE A 68 -6.38 -4.52 -7.49
CA PHE A 68 -7.18 -4.69 -6.28
C PHE A 68 -7.63 -3.33 -5.70
N ILE A 69 -6.72 -2.36 -5.55
CA ILE A 69 -7.03 -1.04 -5.02
C ILE A 69 -8.07 -0.34 -5.91
N GLU A 70 -7.87 -0.35 -7.23
CA GLU A 70 -8.81 0.20 -8.20
C GLU A 70 -10.20 -0.42 -8.06
N ASN A 71 -10.28 -1.76 -8.03
CA ASN A 71 -11.55 -2.47 -7.88
C ASN A 71 -12.23 -2.18 -6.54
N CYS A 72 -11.46 -2.14 -5.44
CA CYS A 72 -11.98 -1.84 -4.11
C CYS A 72 -12.64 -0.46 -4.09
N LEU A 73 -11.91 0.57 -4.53
CA LEU A 73 -12.38 1.96 -4.54
C LEU A 73 -13.56 2.17 -5.50
N ALA A 74 -13.63 1.45 -6.63
CA ALA A 74 -14.69 1.58 -7.61
C ALA A 74 -15.98 0.82 -7.25
N SER A 75 -15.90 -0.23 -6.43
CA SER A 75 -17.04 -1.13 -6.16
C SER A 75 -18.03 -0.61 -5.11
N VAL A 76 -17.65 0.39 -4.32
CA VAL A 76 -18.45 0.89 -3.19
C VAL A 76 -19.67 1.71 -3.64
N ASP A 77 -20.85 1.38 -3.10
CA ASP A 77 -22.06 2.20 -3.25
C ASP A 77 -22.00 3.39 -2.28
N ARG A 78 -21.57 4.56 -2.78
CA ARG A 78 -21.39 5.78 -1.98
C ARG A 78 -22.69 6.35 -1.39
N GLN A 79 -23.87 5.94 -1.87
CA GLN A 79 -25.14 6.32 -1.25
C GLN A 79 -25.38 5.56 0.05
N LYS A 80 -24.98 4.28 0.10
CA LYS A 80 -25.13 3.42 1.29
C LYS A 80 -23.94 3.52 2.24
N GLN A 81 -22.73 3.61 1.68
CA GLN A 81 -21.46 3.68 2.40
C GLN A 81 -20.68 4.94 1.97
N PRO A 82 -21.04 6.11 2.50
CA PRO A 82 -20.41 7.37 2.09
C PRO A 82 -18.94 7.47 2.53
N TRP A 83 -18.54 6.77 3.60
CA TRP A 83 -17.21 6.86 4.18
C TRP A 83 -16.26 5.83 3.55
N LEU A 84 -15.53 6.27 2.54
CA LEU A 84 -14.48 5.51 1.88
C LEU A 84 -13.13 5.80 2.54
N ILE A 85 -12.46 4.75 3.02
CA ILE A 85 -11.20 4.87 3.77
C ILE A 85 -10.14 3.98 3.12
N PHE A 86 -9.01 4.59 2.77
CA PHE A 86 -7.82 3.88 2.32
C PHE A 86 -6.81 3.78 3.46
N LEU A 87 -6.25 2.60 3.69
CA LEU A 87 -5.27 2.31 4.72
C LEU A 87 -4.03 1.66 4.11
N ALA A 88 -2.86 2.13 4.55
CA ALA A 88 -1.55 1.62 4.16
C ALA A 88 -0.59 1.79 5.35
N HIS A 89 0.43 0.92 5.47
CA HIS A 89 1.39 0.99 6.56
C HIS A 89 2.46 2.07 6.32
N GLN A 90 3.22 1.96 5.22
CA GLN A 90 4.16 2.99 4.80
C GLN A 90 3.41 4.22 4.24
N VAL A 91 4.05 5.39 4.28
CA VAL A 91 3.40 6.64 3.88
C VAL A 91 3.44 6.78 2.36
N LEU A 92 2.33 6.41 1.71
CA LEU A 92 2.21 6.56 0.26
C LEU A 92 1.92 8.01 -0.19
N ASP A 93 1.34 8.85 0.68
CA ASP A 93 0.88 10.18 0.30
C ASP A 93 1.75 11.32 0.83
N TYR A 94 1.56 11.73 2.09
CA TYR A 94 2.28 12.86 2.68
C TYR A 94 2.67 12.59 4.14
N SER A 95 3.92 12.92 4.46
CA SER A 95 4.46 12.98 5.81
C SER A 95 5.59 14.02 5.85
N SER A 96 5.67 14.73 6.97
CA SER A 96 6.78 15.63 7.31
C SER A 96 7.78 14.95 8.25
N SER A 97 7.82 13.61 8.29
CA SER A 97 8.78 12.89 9.11
C SER A 97 10.21 13.24 8.70
N ILE A 98 11.08 13.29 9.70
CA ILE A 98 12.48 13.63 9.47
C ILE A 98 13.20 12.58 8.61
N SER A 99 12.77 11.32 8.66
CA SER A 99 13.33 10.24 7.85
C SER A 99 13.17 10.52 6.36
N TYR A 100 11.94 10.80 5.90
CA TYR A 100 11.71 11.14 4.50
C TYR A 100 12.37 12.47 4.13
N ALA A 101 12.36 13.47 5.03
CA ALA A 101 12.97 14.76 4.75
C ALA A 101 14.49 14.67 4.51
N ILE A 102 15.20 13.80 5.25
CA ILE A 102 16.63 13.55 5.04
C ILE A 102 16.89 12.91 3.66
N GLU A 103 15.97 12.06 3.20
CA GLU A 103 16.02 11.44 1.87
C GLU A 103 15.52 12.37 0.75
N GLY A 104 15.13 13.61 1.08
CA GLY A 104 14.61 14.58 0.11
C GLY A 104 13.19 14.26 -0.38
N SER A 105 12.43 13.48 0.39
CA SER A 105 11.04 13.09 0.10
C SER A 105 10.08 13.53 1.21
N PHE A 106 8.79 13.41 0.94
CA PHE A 106 7.69 13.60 1.91
C PHE A 106 6.77 12.38 1.96
N LYS A 107 7.24 11.24 1.45
CA LYS A 107 6.52 9.97 1.29
C LYS A 107 7.50 8.88 0.88
N GLU A 108 7.02 7.65 0.81
CA GLU A 108 7.73 6.60 0.11
C GLU A 108 8.05 7.02 -1.34
N PRO A 109 9.26 6.74 -1.85
CA PRO A 109 9.56 6.93 -3.26
C PRO A 109 8.51 6.24 -4.13
N MET A 110 7.97 6.97 -5.13
CA MET A 110 6.87 6.49 -5.99
C MET A 110 5.52 6.22 -5.28
N GLY A 111 5.35 6.65 -4.02
CA GLY A 111 4.17 6.32 -3.21
C GLY A 111 2.83 6.81 -3.79
N ARG A 112 2.80 8.06 -4.27
CA ARG A 112 1.55 8.75 -4.64
C ARG A 112 1.28 8.75 -6.15
N GLU A 113 2.34 8.66 -6.95
CA GLU A 113 2.32 8.92 -8.39
C GLU A 113 1.28 8.06 -9.13
N SER A 114 1.19 6.77 -8.78
CA SER A 114 0.19 5.86 -9.36
C SER A 114 -1.18 5.98 -8.69
N LEU A 115 -1.25 6.26 -7.39
CA LEU A 115 -2.50 6.18 -6.62
C LEU A 115 -3.29 7.49 -6.55
N GLN A 116 -2.66 8.64 -6.86
CA GLN A 116 -3.33 9.95 -6.79
C GLN A 116 -4.49 10.12 -7.77
N ASN A 117 -4.54 9.32 -8.84
CA ASN A 117 -5.65 9.34 -9.78
C ASN A 117 -6.98 8.99 -9.10
N TYR A 118 -6.93 8.30 -7.95
CA TYR A 118 -8.11 7.93 -7.17
C TYR A 118 -8.47 8.92 -6.05
N GLN A 119 -7.73 10.03 -5.89
CA GLN A 119 -8.01 11.03 -4.85
C GLN A 119 -9.12 12.03 -5.21
N ASN A 120 -9.57 12.04 -6.47
CA ASN A 120 -10.59 12.97 -6.97
C ASN A 120 -11.98 12.33 -7.13
N TRP A 121 -12.24 11.16 -6.52
CA TRP A 121 -13.50 10.41 -6.59
C TRP A 121 -14.32 10.47 -5.30
#